data_AF-A0A971TYH2-F1
#
_entry.id   AF-A0A971TYH2-F1
#
_cell.length_a   1.000
_cell.length_b   1.000
_cell.length_c   1.000
_cell.angle_alpha   90.00
_cell.angle_beta   90.00
_cell.angle_gamma   90.00
#
_symmetry.space_group_name_H-M   'P 1'
#
loop_
_entity.id
_entity.type
_entity.pdbx_description
1 polymer ?
#
loop_
_entity_poly.entity_id
_entity_poly.type
_entity_poly.pdbx_seq_one_letter_code
_entity_poly.pdbx_strand_id
1 'polypeptide(L)'
;MKGNVVVVEDDVHIGKLLQMELSHEGYSVEVITEGETALKRLEKKLPDLLILDVMLPGANGFRVLNKVREYISTDLPIIMLTARGDVEDRVRGLKGGADDYIPKPFVIEELLARMEAIFRRRGILDRVSFHEISIDNNTKEVTVGGEPVQ
;
A
#
# COMPACT_ATOMS: atom_id res chain seq x y z
N MET A 1 2.43 10.18 12.08
CA MET A 1 2.61 9.72 10.68
C MET A 1 1.54 8.68 10.42
N LYS A 2 0.69 8.82 9.38
CA LYS A 2 -0.54 8.01 9.21
C LYS A 2 -0.27 6.55 8.80
N GLY A 3 0.91 6.26 8.25
CA GLY A 3 1.34 4.93 7.81
C GLY A 3 2.45 5.01 6.75
N ASN A 4 3.11 3.90 6.44
CA ASN A 4 4.07 3.81 5.34
C ASN A 4 3.45 3.14 4.10
N VAL A 5 3.60 3.79 2.94
CA VAL A 5 3.04 3.36 1.67
C VAL A 5 4.17 3.17 0.68
N VAL A 6 4.18 2.02 0.00
CA VAL A 6 5.04 1.79 -1.16
C VAL A 6 4.19 1.90 -2.41
N VAL A 7 4.63 2.69 -3.37
CA VAL A 7 4.01 2.85 -4.69
C VAL A 7 4.93 2.21 -5.72
N VAL A 8 4.41 1.31 -6.55
CA VAL A 8 5.12 0.71 -7.67
C VAL A 8 4.50 1.22 -8.96
N GLU A 9 5.18 2.16 -9.62
CA GLU A 9 4.67 2.92 -10.76
C GLU A 9 5.86 3.38 -11.61
N ASP A 10 5.88 3.02 -12.90
CA ASP A 10 6.95 3.38 -13.82
C ASP A 10 6.76 4.76 -14.45
N ASP A 11 5.53 5.26 -14.53
CA ASP A 11 5.28 6.64 -14.93
C ASP A 11 5.74 7.61 -13.82
N VAL A 12 6.86 8.28 -14.07
CA VAL A 12 7.47 9.24 -13.14
C VAL A 12 6.52 10.37 -12.75
N HIS A 13 5.62 10.80 -13.64
CA HIS A 13 4.66 11.85 -13.33
C HIS A 13 3.58 11.36 -12.38
N ILE A 14 3.03 10.17 -12.62
CA ILE A 14 2.04 9.55 -11.72
C ILE A 14 2.68 9.23 -10.37
N GLY A 15 3.87 8.62 -10.37
CA GLY A 15 4.61 8.30 -9.15
C GLY A 15 4.90 9.55 -8.31
N LYS A 16 5.33 10.65 -8.94
CA LYS A 16 5.58 11.93 -8.25
C LYS A 16 4.30 12.58 -7.74
N LEU A 17 3.21 12.53 -8.50
CA LEU A 17 1.91 13.02 -8.06
C LEU A 17 1.45 12.28 -6.81
N LEU A 18 1.46 10.94 -6.85
CA LEU A 18 1.10 10.10 -5.72
C LEU A 18 1.99 10.38 -4.50
N GLN A 19 3.30 10.48 -4.69
CA GLN A 19 4.21 10.80 -3.61
C GLN A 19 3.88 12.14 -2.94
N MET A 20 3.64 13.18 -3.75
CA MET A 20 3.35 14.52 -3.26
C MET A 20 2.03 14.57 -2.48
N GLU A 21 0.94 14.07 -3.07
CA GLU A 21 -0.40 14.13 -2.48
C GLU A 21 -0.50 13.27 -1.22
N LEU A 22 0.00 12.03 -1.26
CA LEU A 22 -0.03 11.15 -0.09
C LEU A 22 0.90 11.66 1.03
N SER A 23 2.05 12.25 0.70
CA SER A 23 2.91 12.87 1.72
C SER A 23 2.26 14.09 2.35
N HIS A 24 1.54 14.90 1.56
CA HIS A 24 0.77 16.04 2.08
C HIS A 24 -0.30 15.58 3.08
N GLU A 25 -0.92 14.43 2.84
CA GLU A 25 -1.86 13.78 3.76
C GLU A 25 -1.22 13.11 4.99
N GLY A 26 0.11 13.15 5.12
CA GLY A 26 0.85 12.68 6.29
C GLY A 26 1.27 11.20 6.25
N TYR A 27 1.24 10.57 5.07
CA TYR A 27 1.82 9.25 4.84
C TYR A 27 3.33 9.35 4.55
N SER A 28 4.09 8.31 4.90
CA SER A 28 5.47 8.15 4.43
C SER A 28 5.45 7.35 3.14
N VAL A 29 5.96 7.91 2.03
CA VAL A 29 5.75 7.35 0.69
C VAL A 29 7.07 7.05 -0.01
N GLU A 30 7.27 5.79 -0.37
CA GLU A 30 8.39 5.32 -1.19
C GLU A 30 7.86 4.96 -2.58
N VAL A 31 8.45 5.53 -3.64
CA VAL A 31 8.09 5.21 -5.03
C VAL A 31 9.18 4.35 -5.66
N ILE A 32 8.78 3.26 -6.31
CA ILE A 32 9.65 2.31 -6.99
C ILE A 32 9.13 2.14 -8.42
N THR A 33 10.02 2.21 -9.40
CA THR A 33 9.63 2.19 -10.83
C THR A 33 9.60 0.79 -11.44
N GLU A 34 10.08 -0.22 -10.73
CA GLU A 34 10.27 -1.57 -11.25
C GLU A 34 9.78 -2.65 -10.29
N GLY A 35 9.01 -3.61 -10.82
CA GLY A 35 8.40 -4.68 -10.03
C GLY A 35 9.40 -5.60 -9.32
N GLU A 36 10.52 -5.97 -9.97
CA GLU A 36 11.53 -6.83 -9.33
C GLU A 36 12.30 -6.10 -8.22
N THR A 37 12.52 -4.79 -8.37
CA THR A 37 13.09 -3.95 -7.30
C THR A 37 12.11 -3.84 -6.14
N ALA A 38 10.80 -3.70 -6.42
CA ALA A 38 9.77 -3.69 -5.39
C ALA A 38 9.73 -5.00 -4.60
N LEU A 39 9.79 -6.16 -5.26
CA LEU A 39 9.80 -7.47 -4.58
C LEU A 39 10.99 -7.60 -3.62
N LYS A 40 12.21 -7.30 -4.07
CA LYS A 40 13.41 -7.32 -3.21
C LYS A 40 13.30 -6.34 -2.03
N ARG A 41 12.62 -5.21 -2.24
CA ARG A 41 12.38 -4.22 -1.18
C ARG A 41 11.35 -4.71 -0.17
N LEU A 42 10.28 -5.37 -0.61
CA LEU A 42 9.22 -5.91 0.24
C LEU A 42 9.70 -7.09 1.09
N GLU A 43 10.61 -7.93 0.57
CA GLU A 43 11.28 -9.00 1.34
C GLU A 43 12.03 -8.48 2.57
N LYS A 44 12.55 -7.25 2.51
CA LYS A 44 13.31 -6.65 3.61
C LYS A 44 12.42 -6.00 4.67
N LYS A 45 11.32 -5.37 4.24
CA LYS A 45 10.40 -4.66 5.14
C LYS A 45 9.06 -4.42 4.45
N LEU A 46 7.98 -4.87 5.08
CA LEU A 46 6.63 -4.63 4.59
C LEU A 46 6.17 -3.18 4.87
N PRO A 47 5.44 -2.55 3.93
CA PRO A 47 4.68 -1.34 4.20
C PRO A 47 3.31 -1.66 4.82
N ASP A 48 2.61 -0.64 5.29
CA ASP A 48 1.23 -0.71 5.75
C ASP A 48 0.28 -0.85 4.55
N LEU A 49 0.67 -0.36 3.36
CA LEU A 49 -0.06 -0.52 2.11
C LEU A 49 0.87 -0.48 0.90
N LEU A 50 0.59 -1.33 -0.09
CA LEU A 50 1.23 -1.34 -1.41
C LEU A 50 0.23 -0.83 -2.46
N ILE A 51 0.62 0.22 -3.19
CA ILE A 51 -0.05 0.65 -4.41
C ILE A 51 0.77 0.09 -5.58
N LEU A 52 0.12 -0.62 -6.50
CA LEU A 52 0.80 -1.37 -7.55
C LEU A 52 0.17 -1.11 -8.91
N ASP A 53 0.94 -0.56 -9.85
CA ASP A 53 0.52 -0.53 -11.25
C ASP A 53 0.50 -1.96 -11.84
N VAL A 54 -0.56 -2.27 -12.59
CA VAL A 54 -0.67 -3.47 -13.43
C VAL A 54 0.33 -3.42 -14.60
N MET A 55 0.57 -2.25 -15.19
CA MET A 55 1.33 -2.12 -16.44
C MET A 55 2.76 -1.66 -16.19
N LEU A 56 3.59 -2.53 -15.58
CA LEU A 56 5.01 -2.23 -15.39
C LEU A 56 5.87 -2.66 -16.59
N PRO A 57 7.03 -2.03 -16.84
CA PRO A 57 8.00 -2.48 -17.83
C PRO A 57 8.59 -3.82 -17.40
N GLY A 58 8.63 -4.80 -18.30
CA GLY A 58 9.27 -6.10 -18.07
C GLY A 58 8.55 -7.04 -17.08
N ALA A 59 7.55 -6.57 -16.34
CA ALA A 59 6.72 -7.38 -15.45
C ALA A 59 5.25 -6.94 -15.54
N ASN A 60 4.33 -7.90 -15.46
CA ASN A 60 2.92 -7.57 -15.24
C ASN A 60 2.70 -7.41 -13.73
N GLY A 61 2.05 -6.35 -13.26
CA GLY A 61 1.73 -6.14 -11.85
C GLY A 61 0.98 -7.33 -11.22
N PHE A 62 0.21 -8.11 -12.00
CA PHE A 62 -0.35 -9.38 -11.52
C PHE A 62 0.72 -10.40 -11.09
N ARG A 63 1.89 -10.43 -11.75
CA ARG A 63 3.00 -11.30 -11.33
C ARG A 63 3.60 -10.83 -10.00
N VAL A 64 3.70 -9.52 -9.80
CA VAL A 64 4.16 -8.95 -8.52
C VAL A 64 3.15 -9.30 -7.43
N LEU A 65 1.85 -9.08 -7.66
CA LEU A 65 0.78 -9.47 -6.74
C LEU A 65 0.88 -10.95 -6.35
N ASN A 66 0.97 -11.85 -7.33
CA ASN A 66 1.06 -13.29 -7.06
C ASN A 66 2.31 -13.64 -6.25
N LYS A 67 3.49 -13.13 -6.62
CA LYS A 67 4.72 -13.35 -5.86
C LYS A 67 4.64 -12.82 -4.43
N VAL A 68 4.01 -11.66 -4.23
CA VAL A 68 3.80 -11.11 -2.90
C VAL A 68 2.92 -12.05 -2.08
N ARG A 69 1.78 -12.50 -2.63
CA ARG A 69 0.85 -13.40 -1.92
C ARG A 69 1.43 -14.79 -1.65
N GLU A 70 2.23 -15.32 -2.56
CA GLU A 70 2.82 -16.66 -2.44
C GLU A 70 4.04 -16.70 -1.51
N TYR A 71 4.89 -15.67 -1.54
CA TYR A 71 6.23 -15.76 -0.93
C TYR A 71 6.54 -14.69 0.12
N ILE A 72 5.83 -13.57 0.12
CA ILE A 72 6.19 -12.41 0.95
C ILE A 72 5.17 -12.18 2.08
N SER A 73 3.89 -12.02 1.74
CA SER A 73 2.84 -11.78 2.71
C SER A 73 1.45 -12.05 2.10
N THR A 74 0.68 -12.91 2.77
CA THR A 74 -0.75 -13.13 2.48
C THR A 74 -1.60 -11.91 2.85
N ASP A 75 -1.15 -11.13 3.83
CA ASP A 75 -1.97 -10.11 4.48
C ASP A 75 -1.56 -8.68 4.12
N LEU A 76 -0.45 -8.43 3.43
CA LEU A 76 -0.07 -7.07 3.03
C LEU A 76 -1.21 -6.41 2.22
N PRO A 77 -1.74 -5.23 2.59
CA PRO A 77 -2.80 -4.60 1.82
C PRO A 77 -2.30 -4.12 0.46
N ILE A 78 -3.01 -4.47 -0.62
CA ILE A 78 -2.62 -4.11 -2.00
C ILE A 78 -3.78 -3.43 -2.73
N ILE A 79 -3.54 -2.22 -3.21
CA ILE A 79 -4.40 -1.53 -4.18
C ILE A 79 -3.74 -1.62 -5.55
N MET A 80 -4.46 -2.13 -6.55
CA MET A 80 -3.99 -2.12 -7.92
C MET A 80 -4.44 -0.85 -8.66
N LEU A 81 -3.50 -0.15 -9.31
CA LEU A 81 -3.75 0.93 -10.26
C LEU A 81 -3.53 0.40 -11.69
N THR A 82 -4.29 0.88 -12.68
CA THR A 82 -4.23 0.27 -14.01
C THR A 82 -4.98 1.05 -15.07
N ALA A 83 -4.49 1.11 -16.31
CA ALA A 83 -5.31 1.61 -17.43
C ALA A 83 -6.31 0.56 -17.97
N ARG A 84 -6.26 -0.69 -17.48
CA ARG A 84 -7.18 -1.75 -17.87
C ARG A 84 -8.49 -1.63 -17.08
N GLY A 85 -9.46 -0.94 -17.65
CA GLY A 85 -10.75 -0.66 -17.02
C GLY A 85 -11.76 -1.82 -17.05
N ASP A 86 -11.51 -2.86 -17.86
CA ASP A 86 -12.46 -3.94 -18.11
C ASP A 86 -12.79 -4.73 -16.84
N VAL A 87 -14.05 -5.16 -16.75
CA VAL A 87 -14.57 -5.89 -15.59
C VAL A 87 -13.77 -7.16 -15.32
N GLU A 88 -13.33 -7.86 -16.36
CA GLU A 88 -12.56 -9.10 -16.23
C GLU A 88 -11.22 -8.89 -15.53
N ASP A 89 -10.50 -7.81 -15.87
CA ASP A 89 -9.21 -7.49 -15.26
C ASP A 89 -9.35 -7.11 -13.79
N ARG A 90 -10.42 -6.38 -13.44
CA ARG A 90 -10.78 -6.03 -12.08
C ARG A 90 -11.11 -7.26 -11.25
N VAL A 91 -11.95 -8.15 -11.79
CA VAL A 91 -12.32 -9.42 -11.15
C VAL A 91 -11.08 -10.29 -10.95
N ARG A 92 -10.16 -10.32 -11.93
CA ARG A 92 -8.89 -11.06 -11.81
C ARG A 92 -8.02 -10.52 -10.68
N GLY A 93 -7.86 -9.20 -10.57
CA GLY A 93 -7.07 -8.60 -9.48
C GLY A 93 -7.62 -8.90 -8.10
N LEU A 94 -8.93 -8.72 -7.92
CA LEU A 94 -9.60 -9.01 -6.64
C LEU A 94 -9.52 -10.50 -6.29
N LYS A 95 -9.76 -11.42 -7.24
CA LYS A 95 -9.61 -12.86 -7.02
C LYS A 95 -8.16 -13.28 -6.78
N GLY A 96 -7.19 -12.53 -7.31
CA GLY A 96 -5.76 -12.71 -7.07
C GLY A 96 -5.29 -12.21 -5.71
N GLY A 97 -6.18 -11.65 -4.89
CA GLY A 97 -5.89 -11.23 -3.52
C GLY A 97 -5.54 -9.75 -3.38
N ALA A 98 -5.81 -8.91 -4.37
CA ALA A 98 -5.81 -7.46 -4.16
C ALA A 98 -6.99 -7.02 -3.29
N ASP A 99 -6.77 -6.04 -2.42
CA ASP A 99 -7.80 -5.49 -1.51
C ASP A 99 -8.70 -4.47 -2.24
N ASP A 100 -8.16 -3.79 -3.25
CA ASP A 100 -8.92 -2.89 -4.13
C ASP A 100 -8.28 -2.79 -5.54
N TYR A 101 -9.04 -2.28 -6.49
CA TYR A 101 -8.65 -2.13 -7.89
C TYR A 101 -9.25 -0.85 -8.49
N ILE A 102 -8.39 0.10 -8.85
CA ILE A 102 -8.78 1.45 -9.28
C ILE A 102 -8.29 1.68 -10.73
N PRO A 103 -9.19 1.93 -11.69
CA PRO A 103 -8.82 2.24 -13.06
C PRO A 103 -8.24 3.66 -13.18
N LYS A 104 -7.24 3.83 -14.06
CA LYS A 104 -6.73 5.10 -14.56
C LYS A 104 -7.62 5.58 -15.73
N PRO A 105 -7.94 6.89 -15.83
CA PRO A 105 -7.61 7.95 -14.89
C PRO A 105 -8.42 7.84 -13.60
N PHE A 106 -7.79 8.17 -12.47
CA PHE A 106 -8.42 8.17 -11.14
C PHE A 106 -8.35 9.55 -10.50
N VAL A 107 -9.20 9.75 -9.51
CA VAL A 107 -9.22 10.95 -8.66
C VAL A 107 -8.44 10.65 -7.37
N ILE A 108 -7.56 11.55 -6.95
CA ILE A 108 -6.68 11.35 -5.78
C ILE A 108 -7.50 11.16 -4.50
N GLU A 109 -8.56 11.94 -4.36
CA GLU A 109 -9.48 11.90 -3.23
C GLU A 109 -10.19 10.54 -3.14
N GLU A 110 -10.47 9.88 -4.27
CA GLU A 110 -11.03 8.53 -4.29
C GLU A 110 -10.01 7.50 -3.80
N LEU A 111 -8.76 7.58 -4.27
CA LEU A 111 -7.68 6.71 -3.82
C LEU A 111 -7.46 6.85 -2.31
N LEU A 112 -7.38 8.08 -1.80
CA LEU A 112 -7.24 8.37 -0.38
C LEU A 112 -8.39 7.76 0.45
N ALA A 113 -9.64 7.96 0.03
CA ALA A 113 -10.79 7.39 0.72
C ALA A 113 -10.74 5.85 0.78
N ARG A 114 -10.27 5.19 -0.28
CA ARG A 114 -10.08 3.73 -0.34
C ARG A 114 -8.94 3.26 0.56
N MET A 115 -7.81 3.97 0.56
CA MET A 115 -6.69 3.70 1.47
C MET A 115 -7.13 3.80 2.93
N GLU A 116 -7.81 4.88 3.31
CA GLU A 116 -8.32 5.06 4.67
C GLU A 116 -9.34 3.98 5.08
N ALA A 117 -10.18 3.53 4.14
CA ALA A 117 -11.11 2.43 4.39
C ALA A 117 -10.38 1.11 4.67
N ILE A 118 -9.28 0.84 3.96
CA ILE A 118 -8.42 -0.32 4.22
C ILE A 118 -7.72 -0.18 5.58
N PHE A 119 -7.13 0.97 5.87
CA PHE A 119 -6.42 1.19 7.13
C PHE A 119 -7.35 1.09 8.35
N ARG A 120 -8.58 1.63 8.28
CA ARG A 120 -9.60 1.44 9.33
C ARG A 120 -9.93 -0.03 9.55
N ARG A 121 -10.18 -0.80 8.48
CA ARG A 121 -10.53 -2.23 8.60
C ARG A 121 -9.42 -3.06 9.25
N ARG A 122 -8.18 -2.61 9.15
CA ARG A 122 -7.00 -3.30 9.69
C ARG A 122 -6.49 -2.72 11.02
N GLY A 123 -7.17 -1.72 11.57
CA GLY A 123 -6.78 -1.08 12.83
C GLY A 123 -5.49 -0.26 12.76
N ILE A 124 -5.01 0.06 11.56
CA ILE A 124 -3.73 0.76 11.37
C ILE A 124 -3.86 2.23 11.84
N LEU A 125 -5.02 2.85 11.62
CA LEU A 125 -5.30 4.21 12.12
C LEU A 125 -5.55 4.27 13.63
N ASP A 126 -5.75 3.12 14.28
CA ASP A 126 -5.96 3.06 15.72
C ASP A 126 -4.63 3.11 16.48
N ARG A 127 -3.50 3.09 15.77
CA ARG A 127 -2.17 3.29 16.33
C ARG A 127 -1.80 4.77 16.35
N VAL A 128 -1.55 5.29 17.55
CA VAL A 128 -1.11 6.66 17.78
C VAL A 128 0.30 6.64 18.34
N SER A 129 1.24 7.32 17.70
CA SER A 129 2.62 7.42 18.17
C SER A 129 3.04 8.87 18.41
N PHE A 130 3.76 9.09 19.52
CA PHE A 130 4.36 10.36 19.89
C PHE A 130 5.68 10.11 20.63
N HIS A 131 6.79 10.56 20.04
CA HIS A 131 8.15 10.23 20.50
C HIS A 131 8.32 8.70 20.67
N GLU A 132 8.76 8.26 21.84
CA GLU A 132 9.00 6.86 22.15
C GLU A 132 7.70 6.11 22.47
N ILE A 133 6.58 6.82 22.62
CA ILE A 133 5.30 6.25 23.01
C ILE A 133 4.54 5.81 21.76
N SER A 134 4.04 4.57 21.77
CA SER A 134 3.05 4.09 20.82
C SER A 134 1.86 3.50 21.57
N ILE A 135 0.65 3.84 21.14
CA ILE A 135 -0.60 3.33 21.68
C ILE A 135 -1.34 2.63 20.56
N ASP A 136 -1.71 1.37 20.76
CA ASP A 136 -2.64 0.67 19.89
C ASP A 136 -4.04 0.68 20.53
N ASN A 137 -4.95 1.50 19.99
CA ASN A 137 -6.28 1.66 20.58
C ASN A 137 -7.17 0.41 20.40
N ASN A 138 -6.79 -0.55 19.57
CA ASN A 138 -7.50 -1.82 19.43
C ASN A 138 -7.07 -2.83 20.50
N THR A 139 -5.77 -3.04 20.66
CA THR A 139 -5.26 -3.99 21.69
C THR A 139 -5.26 -3.38 23.09
N LYS A 140 -5.40 -2.05 23.19
CA LYS A 140 -5.16 -1.27 24.42
C LYS A 140 -3.73 -1.40 24.94
N GLU A 141 -2.80 -1.81 24.10
CA GLU A 141 -1.38 -1.85 24.44
C GLU A 141 -0.75 -0.46 24.29
N VAL A 142 0.12 -0.14 25.23
CA VAL A 142 0.98 1.03 25.21
C VAL A 142 2.42 0.53 25.24
N THR A 143 3.27 1.04 24.35
CA THR A 143 4.72 0.78 24.37
C THR A 143 5.50 2.08 24.51
N VAL A 144 6.66 2.01 25.17
CA VAL A 144 7.65 3.09 25.28
C VAL A 144 8.99 2.54 24.78
N GLY A 145 9.57 3.17 23.75
CA GLY A 145 10.81 2.69 23.13
C GLY A 145 10.67 1.32 22.46
N GLY A 146 9.43 0.90 22.17
CA GLY A 146 9.11 -0.44 21.64
C GLY A 146 8.79 -1.49 22.71
N GLU A 147 8.96 -1.19 23.99
CA GLU A 147 8.67 -2.11 25.10
C GLU A 147 7.28 -1.84 25.71
N PRO A 148 6.45 -2.87 26.01
CA PRO A 148 5.14 -2.70 26.64
C PRO A 148 5.22 -2.04 28.02
N VAL A 149 4.31 -1.11 28.29
CA VAL A 149 4.11 -0.52 29.61
C VAL A 149 3.13 -1.41 30.39
N GLN A 150 3.57 -1.94 31.54
CA GLN A 150 2.72 -2.69 32.48
C GLN A 150 1.86 -1.77 33.35
#